data_AF-A0A257Y5A7-F1
#
_entry.id   AF-A0A257Y5A7-F1
#
_cell.length_a   1.000
_cell.length_b   1.000
_cell.length_c   1.000
_cell.angle_alpha   90.00
_cell.angle_beta   90.00
_cell.angle_gamma   90.00
#
_symmetry.space_group_name_H-M   'P 1'
#
loop_
_entity.id
_entity.type
_entity.pdbx_description
1 polymer ?
#
loop_
_entity_poly.entity_id
_entity_poly.type
_entity_poly.pdbx_seq_one_letter_code
_entity_poly.pdbx_strand_id
1 'polypeptide(L)'
;MSPDNTPKFFDNVTNRVIDDLKTTIRSGSKIDIAAASFSIYAYKLLKKELEQVEELNFLFTGEVFTSEKAQRESREFYIPRLNAERSLYGTDFEVKLRNELNQQAIAKECADWIRRKVKFKSNVSGEHMSPFMAVRADQSEAAYVPFNNFTTADLGADRGNSAYSVTTKIFAPASKQFIDTFESVWNEDEKIADVTESVLENITAAYKENSPELIYFAALYNIFSEFLEDLNADYLPNEATGFKNSVVWSKLYDFQKDAVIGCISKLEKHNGCILADSVGLGKTASQRQLEYLQG
;
A
#
# COMPACT_ATOMS: atom_id res chain seq x y z
N MET A 1 -27.31 -36.23 -13.49
CA MET A 1 -27.68 -35.68 -12.18
C MET A 1 -28.01 -34.21 -12.39
N SER A 2 -29.24 -33.79 -12.09
CA SER A 2 -29.55 -32.36 -11.97
C SER A 2 -28.64 -31.75 -10.89
N PRO A 3 -28.10 -30.54 -11.09
CA PRO A 3 -27.30 -29.89 -10.06
C PRO A 3 -28.13 -29.76 -8.77
N ASP A 4 -27.51 -30.04 -7.64
CA ASP A 4 -28.10 -29.80 -6.32
C ASP A 4 -28.21 -28.28 -6.12
N ASN A 5 -29.43 -27.76 -6.29
CA ASN A 5 -29.75 -26.33 -6.16
C ASN A 5 -30.16 -25.96 -4.72
N THR A 6 -29.80 -26.77 -3.73
CA THR A 6 -30.05 -26.46 -2.32
C THR A 6 -29.20 -25.27 -1.88
N PRO A 7 -29.79 -24.25 -1.21
CA PRO A 7 -29.03 -23.12 -0.70
C PRO A 7 -27.85 -23.54 0.18
N LYS A 8 -26.72 -22.85 0.02
CA LYS A 8 -25.52 -23.07 0.85
C LYS A 8 -25.31 -21.90 1.78
N PHE A 9 -24.94 -22.18 3.03
CA PHE A 9 -24.71 -21.18 4.05
C PHE A 9 -23.22 -21.05 4.35
N PHE A 10 -22.74 -19.82 4.45
CA PHE A 10 -21.36 -19.47 4.75
C PHE A 10 -21.34 -18.71 6.06
N ASP A 11 -20.67 -19.29 7.06
CA ASP A 11 -20.44 -18.67 8.37
C ASP A 11 -19.16 -17.81 8.39
N ASN A 12 -18.40 -17.83 7.28
CA ASN A 12 -17.10 -17.17 7.15
C ASN A 12 -16.08 -17.56 8.23
N VAL A 13 -16.27 -18.72 8.86
CA VAL A 13 -15.36 -19.33 9.84
C VAL A 13 -14.92 -20.71 9.36
N THR A 14 -15.87 -21.60 9.10
CA THR A 14 -15.62 -22.95 8.59
C THR A 14 -15.95 -23.04 7.10
N ASN A 15 -17.02 -22.39 6.67
CA ASN A 15 -17.47 -22.32 5.30
C ASN A 15 -17.39 -20.86 4.85
N ARG A 16 -16.39 -20.56 4.03
CA ARG A 16 -16.07 -19.18 3.63
C ARG A 16 -16.55 -18.90 2.22
N VAL A 17 -17.09 -17.70 2.03
CA VAL A 17 -17.55 -17.23 0.72
C VAL A 17 -16.41 -17.26 -0.30
N ILE A 18 -15.19 -16.86 0.09
CA ILE A 18 -14.02 -16.89 -0.80
C ILE A 18 -13.75 -18.27 -1.40
N ASP A 19 -13.88 -19.35 -0.62
CA ASP A 19 -13.53 -20.69 -1.09
C ASP A 19 -14.55 -21.18 -2.13
N ASP A 20 -15.83 -20.88 -1.93
CA ASP A 20 -16.86 -21.22 -2.90
C ASP A 20 -16.80 -20.33 -4.15
N LEU A 21 -16.51 -19.02 -4.01
CA LEU A 21 -16.28 -18.12 -5.15
C LEU A 21 -15.13 -18.60 -6.04
N LYS A 22 -14.05 -19.15 -5.46
CA LYS A 22 -12.93 -19.70 -6.23
C LYS A 22 -13.30 -20.86 -7.15
N THR A 23 -14.39 -21.56 -6.85
CA THR A 23 -14.91 -22.66 -7.66
C THR A 23 -16.08 -22.25 -8.56
N THR A 24 -16.77 -21.17 -8.19
CA THR A 24 -17.97 -20.67 -8.87
C THR A 24 -17.63 -19.72 -10.00
N ILE A 25 -16.66 -18.84 -9.79
CA ILE A 25 -16.17 -17.93 -10.83
C ILE A 25 -15.34 -18.75 -11.82
N ARG A 26 -15.73 -18.71 -13.10
CA ARG A 26 -15.09 -19.44 -14.19
C ARG A 26 -14.69 -18.47 -15.29
N SER A 27 -13.90 -18.96 -16.24
CA SER A 27 -13.58 -18.20 -17.45
C SER A 27 -14.86 -17.80 -18.18
N GLY A 28 -14.97 -16.52 -18.53
CA GLY A 28 -16.15 -15.96 -19.19
C GLY A 28 -17.32 -15.66 -18.24
N SER A 29 -17.17 -15.83 -16.93
CA SER A 29 -18.22 -15.42 -15.98
C SER A 29 -18.51 -13.92 -16.08
N LYS A 30 -19.78 -13.55 -15.87
CA LYS A 30 -20.20 -12.16 -15.62
C LYS A 30 -20.57 -12.03 -14.15
N ILE A 31 -20.07 -10.98 -13.49
CA ILE A 31 -20.31 -10.75 -12.07
C ILE A 31 -20.99 -9.40 -11.89
N ASP A 32 -22.13 -9.40 -11.20
CA ASP A 32 -22.81 -8.18 -10.80
C ASP A 32 -22.80 -8.08 -9.28
N ILE A 33 -22.38 -6.94 -8.73
CA ILE A 33 -22.27 -6.71 -7.29
C ILE A 33 -23.00 -5.44 -6.93
N ALA A 34 -23.96 -5.53 -6.01
CA ALA A 34 -24.56 -4.39 -5.33
C ALA A 34 -24.08 -4.40 -3.88
N ALA A 35 -23.18 -3.49 -3.52
CA ALA A 35 -22.54 -3.48 -2.20
C ALA A 35 -22.10 -2.07 -1.79
N ALA A 36 -21.88 -1.85 -0.49
CA ALA A 36 -21.55 -0.52 0.03
C ALA A 36 -20.09 -0.12 -0.22
N SER A 37 -19.15 -1.08 -0.27
CA SER A 37 -17.73 -0.79 -0.44
C SER A 37 -16.97 -1.87 -1.21
N PHE A 38 -15.85 -1.46 -1.82
CA PHE A 38 -14.94 -2.29 -2.61
C PHE A 38 -13.52 -2.24 -2.04
N SER A 39 -12.90 -3.40 -1.79
CA SER A 39 -11.53 -3.48 -1.27
C SER A 39 -10.56 -4.08 -2.29
N ILE A 40 -9.44 -3.39 -2.53
CA ILE A 40 -8.34 -3.92 -3.37
C ILE A 40 -7.71 -5.19 -2.79
N TYR A 41 -7.82 -5.40 -1.47
CA TYR A 41 -7.35 -6.62 -0.81
C TYR A 41 -8.29 -7.80 -1.08
N ALA A 42 -9.60 -7.56 -1.10
CA ALA A 42 -10.59 -8.55 -1.54
C ALA A 42 -10.36 -8.94 -3.01
N TYR A 43 -10.06 -7.97 -3.88
CA TYR A 43 -9.63 -8.23 -5.25
C TYR A 43 -8.38 -9.14 -5.29
N LYS A 44 -7.32 -8.82 -4.52
CA LYS A 44 -6.10 -9.65 -4.50
C LYS A 44 -6.37 -11.10 -4.13
N LEU A 45 -7.26 -11.33 -3.17
CA LEU A 45 -7.61 -12.68 -2.73
C LEU A 45 -8.31 -13.54 -3.79
N LEU A 46 -8.99 -12.89 -4.75
CA LEU A 46 -9.71 -13.52 -5.87
C LEU A 46 -9.09 -13.17 -7.24
N LYS A 47 -7.86 -12.64 -7.27
CA LYS A 47 -7.25 -12.09 -8.50
C LYS A 47 -7.24 -13.10 -9.64
N LYS A 48 -6.90 -14.36 -9.35
CA LYS A 48 -6.77 -15.40 -10.39
C LYS A 48 -8.10 -15.67 -11.08
N GLU A 49 -9.19 -15.61 -10.32
CA GLU A 49 -10.54 -15.88 -10.75
C GLU A 49 -11.15 -14.65 -11.44
N LEU A 50 -10.96 -13.47 -10.84
CA LEU A 50 -11.42 -12.18 -11.39
C LEU A 50 -10.71 -11.79 -12.69
N GLU A 51 -9.48 -12.23 -12.93
CA GLU A 51 -8.81 -12.03 -14.23
C GLU A 51 -9.43 -12.85 -15.36
N GLN A 52 -10.23 -13.88 -15.07
CA GLN A 52 -10.81 -14.77 -16.09
C GLN A 52 -12.25 -14.40 -16.45
N VAL A 53 -12.89 -13.51 -15.68
CA VAL A 53 -14.26 -13.04 -15.95
C VAL A 53 -14.33 -12.29 -17.28
N GLU A 54 -15.49 -12.30 -17.93
CA GLU A 54 -15.75 -11.43 -19.08
C GLU A 54 -15.85 -9.97 -18.62
N GLU A 55 -16.69 -9.72 -17.62
CA GLU A 55 -16.93 -8.40 -17.05
C GLU A 55 -17.40 -8.49 -15.58
N LEU A 56 -17.19 -7.39 -14.86
CA LEU A 56 -17.75 -7.18 -13.53
C LEU A 56 -18.42 -5.80 -13.46
N ASN A 57 -19.70 -5.78 -13.10
CA ASN A 57 -20.43 -4.55 -12.83
C ASN A 57 -20.59 -4.39 -11.32
N PHE A 58 -20.16 -3.24 -10.81
CA PHE A 58 -20.25 -2.94 -9.39
C PHE A 58 -21.09 -1.69 -9.17
N LEU A 59 -22.20 -1.86 -8.44
CA LEU A 59 -23.09 -0.79 -8.03
C LEU A 59 -22.88 -0.48 -6.55
N PHE A 60 -22.40 0.73 -6.26
CA PHE A 60 -22.33 1.24 -4.90
C PHE A 60 -23.73 1.53 -4.37
N THR A 61 -24.12 0.85 -3.29
CA THR A 61 -25.44 1.00 -2.64
C THR A 61 -25.45 2.01 -1.48
N GLY A 62 -24.27 2.51 -1.06
CA GLY A 62 -24.14 3.58 -0.07
C GLY A 62 -23.87 4.95 -0.71
N GLU A 63 -24.02 6.03 0.06
CA GLU A 63 -23.81 7.44 -0.32
C GLU A 63 -22.34 7.81 -0.61
N VAL A 64 -21.56 6.93 -1.25
CA VAL A 64 -20.10 7.10 -1.41
C VAL A 64 -19.76 8.24 -2.39
N PHE A 65 -20.71 8.64 -3.25
CA PHE A 65 -20.47 9.59 -4.35
C PHE A 65 -21.47 10.74 -4.46
N THR A 66 -22.23 11.04 -3.40
CA THR A 66 -23.09 12.23 -3.42
C THR A 66 -22.21 13.49 -3.54
N SER A 67 -22.64 14.35 -4.45
CA SER A 67 -21.91 15.48 -5.01
C SER A 67 -21.72 16.60 -4.01
N GLU A 68 -20.81 16.43 -3.06
CA GLU A 68 -20.16 17.54 -2.40
C GLU A 68 -18.66 17.41 -2.59
N LYS A 69 -18.08 18.42 -3.25
CA LYS A 69 -16.66 18.77 -3.20
C LYS A 69 -16.27 19.22 -1.78
N ALA A 70 -16.69 18.47 -0.76
CA ALA A 70 -16.20 18.59 0.59
C ALA A 70 -14.77 18.04 0.63
N GLN A 71 -13.92 18.79 1.31
CA GLN A 71 -12.46 18.85 1.23
C GLN A 71 -11.73 17.52 1.07
N ARG A 72 -10.62 17.58 0.32
CA ARG A 72 -9.64 16.51 0.06
C ARG A 72 -8.90 16.06 1.33
N GLU A 73 -9.63 15.48 2.27
CA GLU A 73 -9.05 14.70 3.35
C GLU A 73 -9.62 13.29 3.28
N SER A 74 -8.82 12.39 2.72
CA SER A 74 -8.89 10.93 2.88
C SER A 74 -10.31 10.37 3.08
N ARG A 75 -11.07 10.25 2.00
CA ARG A 75 -12.29 9.44 2.02
C ARG A 75 -11.88 7.99 2.24
N GLU A 76 -12.27 7.48 3.40
CA GLU A 76 -11.81 6.24 3.98
C GLU A 76 -12.27 5.03 3.15
N PHE A 77 -11.36 4.41 2.41
CA PHE A 77 -11.33 2.95 2.41
C PHE A 77 -10.70 2.56 3.74
N TYR A 78 -11.29 1.59 4.45
CA TYR A 78 -10.86 1.12 5.77
C TYR A 78 -9.34 0.84 5.80
N ILE A 79 -8.58 1.87 6.15
CA ILE A 79 -7.19 1.79 6.61
C ILE A 79 -7.36 1.76 8.12
N PRO A 80 -7.00 0.67 8.83
CA PRO A 80 -6.87 0.73 10.27
C PRO A 80 -5.93 1.89 10.59
N ARG A 81 -6.48 2.99 11.12
CA ARG A 81 -5.67 4.11 11.61
C ARG A 81 -4.89 3.58 12.82
N LEU A 82 -3.72 3.00 12.56
CA LEU A 82 -2.71 2.71 13.56
C LEU A 82 -2.02 4.02 13.94
N ASN A 83 -2.78 4.88 14.62
CA ASN A 83 -2.25 6.02 15.34
C ASN A 83 -2.00 5.60 16.79
N ALA A 84 -0.84 5.00 17.03
CA ALA A 84 -0.13 5.15 18.29
C ALA A 84 1.32 4.69 18.10
N GLU A 85 2.24 5.58 18.50
CA GLU A 85 3.65 5.35 18.77
C GLU A 85 4.63 5.33 17.58
N ARG A 86 5.21 6.52 17.35
CA ARG A 86 6.58 6.66 16.83
C ARG A 86 7.53 5.98 17.82
N SER A 87 7.94 4.75 17.54
CA SER A 87 9.19 4.21 18.06
C SER A 87 10.12 3.96 16.88
N LEU A 88 11.20 4.75 16.84
CA LEU A 88 12.28 4.62 15.88
C LEU A 88 13.08 3.35 16.21
N TYR A 89 13.38 2.59 15.14
CA TYR A 89 14.26 1.40 15.10
C TYR A 89 13.67 0.10 15.68
N GLY A 90 13.10 -0.73 14.79
CA GLY A 90 12.71 -2.10 15.09
C GLY A 90 11.66 -2.63 14.12
N THR A 91 11.71 -3.94 13.87
CA THR A 91 10.87 -4.83 13.04
C THR A 91 9.46 -4.37 12.62
N ASP A 92 8.76 -3.57 13.42
CA ASP A 92 7.40 -3.11 13.13
C ASP A 92 7.34 -2.04 12.02
N PHE A 93 8.37 -1.19 11.89
CA PHE A 93 8.47 -0.21 10.80
C PHE A 93 8.71 -0.90 9.45
N GLU A 94 9.54 -1.95 9.41
CA GLU A 94 9.78 -2.76 8.23
C GLU A 94 8.54 -3.55 7.81
N VAL A 95 7.78 -4.10 8.77
CA VAL A 95 6.51 -4.77 8.52
C VAL A 95 5.48 -3.78 7.95
N LYS A 96 5.43 -2.56 8.48
CA LYS A 96 4.58 -1.48 7.96
C LYS A 96 4.97 -1.07 6.54
N LEU A 97 6.26 -0.83 6.29
CA LEU A 97 6.79 -0.54 4.94
C LEU A 97 6.54 -1.68 3.96
N ARG A 98 6.70 -2.94 4.38
CA ARG A 98 6.41 -4.12 3.53
C ARG A 98 4.92 -4.21 3.19
N ASN A 99 4.05 -3.85 4.14
CA ASN A 99 2.61 -3.79 3.90
C ASN A 99 2.24 -2.64 2.93
N GLU A 100 2.87 -1.47 3.07
CA GLU A 100 2.70 -0.31 2.17
C GLU A 100 3.24 -0.58 0.75
N LEU A 101 4.42 -1.20 0.62
CA LEU A 101 4.98 -1.64 -0.68
C LEU A 101 4.08 -2.66 -1.37
N ASN A 102 3.52 -3.59 -0.61
CA ASN A 102 2.55 -4.55 -1.14
C ASN A 102 1.27 -3.83 -1.60
N GLN A 103 0.79 -2.84 -0.88
CA GLN A 103 -0.42 -2.09 -1.23
C GLN A 103 -0.30 -1.38 -2.58
N GLN A 104 0.84 -0.75 -2.87
CA GLN A 104 1.08 -0.09 -4.16
C GLN A 104 1.01 -1.07 -5.33
N ALA A 105 1.69 -2.22 -5.23
CA ALA A 105 1.65 -3.24 -6.26
C ALA A 105 0.22 -3.76 -6.48
N ILE A 106 -0.51 -4.00 -5.40
CA ILE A 106 -1.91 -4.46 -5.45
C ILE A 106 -2.81 -3.42 -6.11
N ALA A 107 -2.68 -2.15 -5.73
CA ALA A 107 -3.50 -1.07 -6.25
C ALA A 107 -3.28 -0.86 -7.75
N LYS A 108 -2.01 -0.95 -8.21
CA LYS A 108 -1.66 -0.87 -9.63
C LYS A 108 -2.27 -2.02 -10.44
N GLU A 109 -2.09 -3.26 -9.99
CA GLU A 109 -2.69 -4.43 -10.63
C GLU A 109 -4.21 -4.36 -10.66
N CYS A 110 -4.83 -3.92 -9.55
CA CYS A 110 -6.27 -3.73 -9.44
C CYS A 110 -6.77 -2.65 -10.40
N ALA A 111 -6.09 -1.51 -10.49
CA ALA A 111 -6.44 -0.45 -11.44
C ALA A 111 -6.37 -0.94 -12.89
N ASP A 112 -5.33 -1.70 -13.25
CA ASP A 112 -5.19 -2.27 -14.60
C ASP A 112 -6.25 -3.32 -14.92
N TRP A 113 -6.68 -4.09 -13.92
CA TRP A 113 -7.83 -4.99 -14.05
C TRP A 113 -9.16 -4.23 -14.20
N ILE A 114 -9.38 -3.19 -13.39
CA ILE A 114 -10.58 -2.36 -13.45
C ILE A 114 -10.76 -1.76 -14.85
N ARG A 115 -9.71 -1.13 -15.40
CA ARG A 115 -9.74 -0.53 -16.75
C ARG A 115 -10.16 -1.50 -17.85
N ARG A 116 -9.86 -2.79 -17.69
CA ARG A 116 -10.14 -3.81 -18.71
C ARG A 116 -11.49 -4.48 -18.55
N LYS A 117 -11.97 -4.66 -17.32
CA LYS A 117 -13.04 -5.62 -17.03
C LYS A 117 -14.16 -5.08 -16.15
N VAL A 118 -14.00 -3.92 -15.53
CA VAL A 118 -14.91 -3.47 -14.47
C VAL A 118 -15.56 -2.16 -14.83
N LYS A 119 -16.87 -2.06 -14.55
CA LYS A 119 -17.61 -0.81 -14.54
C LYS A 119 -18.13 -0.55 -13.14
N PHE A 120 -17.94 0.67 -12.65
CA PHE A 120 -18.49 1.11 -11.38
C PHE A 120 -19.59 2.14 -11.62
N LYS A 121 -20.76 1.91 -11.02
CA LYS A 121 -21.81 2.90 -10.91
C LYS A 121 -22.16 3.15 -9.44
N SER A 122 -22.69 4.31 -9.12
CA SER A 122 -23.21 4.65 -7.80
C SER A 122 -24.69 4.95 -7.89
N ASN A 123 -25.48 4.46 -6.95
CA ASN A 123 -26.87 4.88 -6.81
C ASN A 123 -26.92 6.34 -6.34
N VAL A 124 -27.67 7.19 -7.04
CA VAL A 124 -27.90 8.60 -6.73
C VAL A 124 -29.38 8.93 -6.50
N SER A 125 -30.28 7.95 -6.60
CA SER A 125 -31.72 8.15 -6.39
C SER A 125 -32.12 8.18 -4.91
N GLY A 126 -31.27 7.67 -4.02
CA GLY A 126 -31.58 7.48 -2.59
C GLY A 126 -32.48 6.26 -2.32
N GLU A 127 -32.86 5.50 -3.35
CA GLU A 127 -33.61 4.26 -3.19
C GLU A 127 -32.71 3.16 -2.59
N HIS A 128 -33.22 2.41 -1.62
CA HIS A 128 -32.47 1.33 -1.01
C HIS A 128 -32.48 0.07 -1.89
N MET A 129 -31.29 -0.45 -2.19
CA MET A 129 -31.11 -1.73 -2.87
C MET A 129 -30.48 -2.73 -1.90
N SER A 130 -31.13 -3.90 -1.73
CA SER A 130 -30.57 -4.97 -0.92
C SER A 130 -29.22 -5.42 -1.49
N PRO A 131 -28.19 -5.58 -0.66
CA PRO A 131 -26.85 -5.89 -1.14
C PRO A 131 -26.68 -7.37 -1.48
N PHE A 132 -26.07 -7.65 -2.63
CA PHE A 132 -25.83 -9.01 -3.13
C PHE A 132 -24.68 -9.05 -4.12
N MET A 133 -24.22 -10.26 -4.40
CA MET A 133 -23.36 -10.58 -5.55
C MET A 133 -24.02 -11.66 -6.38
N ALA A 134 -24.15 -11.45 -7.68
CA ALA A 134 -24.61 -12.46 -8.65
C ALA A 134 -23.45 -12.88 -9.56
N VAL A 135 -23.36 -14.18 -9.82
CA VAL A 135 -22.38 -14.77 -10.74
C VAL A 135 -23.14 -15.56 -11.80
N ARG A 136 -22.94 -15.19 -13.06
CA ARG A 136 -23.45 -15.89 -14.23
C ARG A 136 -22.29 -16.56 -14.96
N ALA A 137 -22.36 -17.86 -15.20
CA ALA A 137 -21.37 -18.61 -15.97
C ALA A 137 -22.06 -19.69 -16.80
N ASP A 138 -21.97 -19.60 -18.13
CA ASP A 138 -22.62 -20.49 -19.10
C ASP A 138 -24.13 -20.71 -18.81
N GLN A 139 -24.46 -21.83 -18.15
CA GLN A 139 -25.83 -22.23 -17.77
C GLN A 139 -26.05 -22.25 -16.25
N SER A 140 -25.14 -21.66 -15.49
CA SER A 140 -25.21 -21.58 -14.03
C SER A 140 -25.33 -20.14 -13.56
N GLU A 141 -26.32 -19.91 -12.71
CA GLU A 141 -26.58 -18.64 -12.05
C GLU A 141 -26.61 -18.89 -10.55
N ALA A 142 -25.90 -18.05 -9.82
CA ALA A 142 -25.92 -18.06 -8.37
C ALA A 142 -25.90 -16.63 -7.84
N ALA A 143 -26.55 -16.41 -6.69
CA ALA A 143 -26.47 -15.15 -5.96
C ALA A 143 -26.05 -15.42 -4.51
N TYR A 144 -25.28 -14.48 -3.94
CA TYR A 144 -24.81 -14.49 -2.56
C TYR A 144 -25.50 -13.37 -1.81
N VAL A 145 -26.25 -13.72 -0.75
CA VAL A 145 -27.14 -12.81 -0.04
C VAL A 145 -27.12 -13.05 1.47
N PRO A 146 -27.05 -11.99 2.30
CA PRO A 146 -26.60 -10.65 1.94
C PRO A 146 -25.10 -10.65 1.56
N PHE A 147 -24.70 -9.73 0.69
CA PHE A 147 -23.29 -9.48 0.36
C PHE A 147 -23.00 -7.98 0.53
N ASN A 148 -22.87 -7.54 1.78
CA ASN A 148 -22.88 -6.13 2.16
C ASN A 148 -21.68 -5.34 1.61
N ASN A 149 -20.49 -5.92 1.65
CA ASN A 149 -19.27 -5.30 1.15
C ASN A 149 -18.40 -6.32 0.43
N PHE A 150 -17.60 -5.83 -0.52
CA PHE A 150 -16.53 -6.61 -1.13
C PHE A 150 -15.22 -6.41 -0.36
N THR A 151 -15.10 -7.02 0.82
CA THR A 151 -13.96 -6.90 1.75
C THR A 151 -13.35 -8.25 2.13
N THR A 152 -12.14 -8.28 2.68
CA THR A 152 -11.50 -9.54 3.14
C THR A 152 -12.29 -10.20 4.27
N ALA A 153 -12.96 -9.41 5.11
CA ALA A 153 -13.82 -9.89 6.18
C ALA A 153 -15.11 -10.53 5.65
N ASP A 154 -15.82 -9.86 4.74
CA ASP A 154 -17.08 -10.40 4.17
C ASP A 154 -16.83 -11.61 3.24
N LEU A 155 -15.61 -11.75 2.72
CA LEU A 155 -15.15 -12.95 2.02
C LEU A 155 -14.73 -14.10 2.96
N GLY A 156 -14.61 -13.84 4.27
CA GLY A 156 -14.20 -14.82 5.29
C GLY A 156 -12.69 -15.08 5.37
N ALA A 157 -11.86 -14.23 4.76
CA ALA A 157 -10.40 -14.37 4.83
C ALA A 157 -9.82 -13.83 6.15
N ASP A 158 -10.44 -12.80 6.71
CA ASP A 158 -10.12 -12.25 8.03
C ASP A 158 -11.33 -12.40 8.96
N ARG A 159 -11.08 -12.64 10.24
CA ARG A 159 -12.17 -12.73 11.24
C ARG A 159 -12.95 -11.42 11.39
N GLY A 160 -12.29 -10.28 11.18
CA GLY A 160 -12.90 -8.94 11.25
C GLY A 160 -13.81 -8.72 12.48
N ASN A 161 -14.75 -7.78 12.37
CA ASN A 161 -15.87 -7.62 13.31
C ASN A 161 -17.15 -8.34 12.79
N SER A 162 -17.02 -9.17 11.75
CA SER A 162 -18.12 -9.80 11.01
C SER A 162 -18.33 -11.27 11.40
N ALA A 163 -17.88 -11.67 12.59
CA ALA A 163 -17.85 -13.06 13.07
C ALA A 163 -19.23 -13.76 13.15
N TYR A 164 -20.32 -13.04 12.93
CA TYR A 164 -21.69 -13.55 12.93
C TYR A 164 -22.46 -13.22 11.64
N SER A 165 -21.79 -12.69 10.60
CA SER A 165 -22.42 -12.45 9.31
C SER A 165 -22.55 -13.78 8.57
N VAL A 166 -23.79 -14.15 8.21
CA VAL A 166 -24.07 -15.34 7.41
C VAL A 166 -24.42 -14.90 6.01
N THR A 167 -23.69 -15.43 5.02
CA THR A 167 -24.03 -15.27 3.61
C THR A 167 -24.63 -16.57 3.10
N THR A 168 -25.69 -16.48 2.31
CA THR A 168 -26.33 -17.63 1.68
C THR A 168 -26.10 -17.56 0.18
N LYS A 169 -25.61 -18.64 -0.41
CA LYS A 169 -25.65 -18.84 -1.86
C LYS A 169 -26.94 -19.51 -2.25
N ILE A 170 -27.65 -18.86 -3.14
CA ILE A 170 -28.88 -19.34 -3.77
C ILE A 170 -28.63 -19.58 -5.25
N PHE A 171 -29.38 -20.51 -5.83
CA PHE A 171 -29.23 -20.95 -7.21
C PHE A 171 -30.47 -20.60 -8.02
N ALA A 172 -30.40 -20.78 -9.34
CA ALA A 172 -31.56 -20.66 -10.21
C ALA A 172 -32.67 -21.65 -9.78
N PRO A 173 -33.96 -21.26 -9.84
CA PRO A 173 -34.46 -20.00 -10.41
C PRO A 173 -34.46 -18.81 -9.45
N ALA A 174 -34.22 -19.00 -8.15
CA ALA A 174 -34.32 -17.93 -7.15
C ALA A 174 -33.25 -16.84 -7.33
N SER A 175 -32.04 -17.21 -7.76
CA SER A 175 -30.96 -16.25 -8.05
C SER A 175 -31.33 -15.27 -9.17
N LYS A 176 -32.22 -15.66 -10.09
CA LYS A 176 -32.59 -14.85 -11.25
C LYS A 176 -33.25 -13.53 -10.85
N GLN A 177 -34.00 -13.52 -9.75
CA GLN A 177 -34.61 -12.29 -9.23
C GLN A 177 -33.56 -11.21 -8.92
N PHE A 178 -32.38 -11.60 -8.42
CA PHE A 178 -31.29 -10.67 -8.12
C PHE A 178 -30.63 -10.15 -9.38
N ILE A 179 -30.44 -11.02 -10.38
CA ILE A 179 -29.93 -10.66 -11.71
C ILE A 179 -30.86 -9.67 -12.39
N ASP A 180 -32.15 -9.99 -12.49
CA ASP A 180 -33.14 -9.14 -13.16
C ASP A 180 -33.28 -7.78 -12.45
N THR A 181 -33.21 -7.77 -11.11
CA THR A 181 -33.22 -6.52 -10.32
C THR A 181 -31.97 -5.69 -10.58
N PHE A 182 -30.78 -6.31 -10.64
CA PHE A 182 -29.55 -5.61 -10.97
C PHE A 182 -29.65 -4.97 -12.35
N GLU A 183 -30.09 -5.72 -13.36
CA GLU A 183 -30.18 -5.25 -14.75
C GLU A 183 -31.20 -4.12 -14.90
N SER A 184 -32.33 -4.17 -14.19
CA SER A 184 -33.28 -3.04 -14.15
C SER A 184 -32.60 -1.78 -13.64
N VAL A 185 -31.99 -1.84 -12.45
CA VAL A 185 -31.36 -0.67 -11.83
C VAL A 185 -30.16 -0.19 -12.64
N TRP A 186 -29.32 -1.10 -13.15
CA TRP A 186 -28.06 -0.79 -13.85
C TRP A 186 -28.25 -0.05 -15.17
N ASN A 187 -29.45 -0.11 -15.75
CA ASN A 187 -29.80 0.57 -17.01
C ASN A 187 -30.65 1.85 -16.78
N GLU A 188 -30.96 2.20 -15.53
CA GLU A 188 -31.70 3.44 -15.20
C GLU A 188 -30.73 4.62 -15.02
N ASP A 189 -30.30 5.23 -16.14
CA ASP A 189 -29.31 6.33 -16.14
C ASP A 189 -29.72 7.55 -15.29
N GLU A 190 -31.00 7.75 -15.00
CA GLU A 190 -31.47 8.82 -14.10
C GLU A 190 -31.18 8.54 -12.62
N LYS A 191 -31.00 7.27 -12.24
CA LYS A 191 -30.84 6.83 -10.85
C LYS A 191 -29.41 6.42 -10.49
N ILE A 192 -28.55 6.26 -11.49
CA ILE A 192 -27.17 5.82 -11.29
C ILE A 192 -26.20 6.74 -12.02
N ALA A 193 -25.05 6.98 -11.40
CA ALA A 193 -23.95 7.71 -12.02
C ALA A 193 -22.78 6.75 -12.29
N ASP A 194 -22.16 6.84 -13.47
CA ASP A 194 -20.86 6.19 -13.70
C ASP A 194 -19.78 6.88 -12.86
N VAL A 195 -19.10 6.09 -12.04
CA VAL A 195 -18.04 6.54 -11.13
C VAL A 195 -16.73 5.80 -11.37
N THR A 196 -16.58 5.11 -12.50
CA THR A 196 -15.43 4.26 -12.80
C THR A 196 -14.12 5.05 -12.77
N GLU A 197 -14.06 6.20 -13.45
CA GLU A 197 -12.87 7.05 -13.44
C GLU A 197 -12.60 7.62 -12.06
N SER A 198 -13.62 8.06 -11.31
CA SER A 198 -13.47 8.52 -9.93
C SER A 198 -12.90 7.43 -9.01
N VAL A 199 -13.33 6.17 -9.17
CA VAL A 199 -12.79 5.04 -8.41
C VAL A 199 -11.34 4.76 -8.81
N LEU A 200 -11.03 4.77 -10.11
CA LEU A 200 -9.67 4.62 -10.61
C LEU A 200 -8.75 5.73 -10.08
N GLU A 201 -9.17 6.99 -10.13
CA GLU A 201 -8.43 8.13 -9.57
C GLU A 201 -8.15 7.93 -8.08
N ASN A 202 -9.11 7.46 -7.30
CA ASN A 202 -8.90 7.21 -5.87
C ASN A 202 -7.93 6.04 -5.61
N ILE A 203 -8.06 4.93 -6.34
CA ILE A 203 -7.13 3.80 -6.25
C ILE A 203 -5.73 4.23 -6.68
N THR A 204 -5.62 5.10 -7.69
CA THR A 204 -4.33 5.60 -8.21
C THR A 204 -3.68 6.67 -7.35
N ALA A 205 -4.47 7.55 -6.73
CA ALA A 205 -3.98 8.53 -5.77
C ALA A 205 -3.32 7.88 -4.55
N ALA A 206 -3.80 6.71 -4.13
CA ALA A 206 -3.20 5.95 -3.03
C ALA A 206 -1.77 5.44 -3.34
N TYR A 207 -1.31 5.49 -4.60
CA TYR A 207 0.01 4.96 -4.98
C TYR A 207 0.95 5.94 -5.71
N LYS A 208 0.66 7.25 -5.69
CA LYS A 208 1.46 8.27 -6.41
C LYS A 208 2.96 8.03 -6.23
N GLU A 209 3.63 7.67 -7.33
CA GLU A 209 5.04 7.31 -7.34
C GLU A 209 5.89 8.50 -6.87
N ASN A 210 6.64 8.32 -5.78
CA ASN A 210 7.79 9.17 -5.51
C ASN A 210 8.85 8.81 -6.54
N SER A 211 9.42 9.81 -7.22
CA SER A 211 10.41 9.53 -8.25
C SER A 211 11.60 8.78 -7.64
N PRO A 212 12.25 7.85 -8.37
CA PRO A 212 13.43 7.14 -7.89
C PRO A 212 14.51 8.10 -7.35
N GLU A 213 14.63 9.28 -7.96
CA GLU A 213 15.51 10.36 -7.52
C GLU A 213 15.11 10.90 -6.15
N LEU A 214 13.83 11.15 -5.91
CA LEU A 214 13.34 11.62 -4.61
C LEU A 214 13.60 10.58 -3.51
N ILE A 215 13.40 9.30 -3.81
CA ILE A 215 13.71 8.21 -2.87
C ILE A 215 15.21 8.14 -2.60
N TYR A 216 16.03 8.25 -3.64
CA TYR A 216 17.50 8.26 -3.53
C TYR A 216 17.99 9.45 -2.68
N PHE A 217 17.50 10.66 -2.95
CA PHE A 217 17.89 11.85 -2.18
C PHE A 217 17.38 11.81 -0.74
N ALA A 218 16.16 11.32 -0.49
CA ALA A 218 15.67 11.13 0.86
C ALA A 218 16.51 10.10 1.62
N ALA A 219 16.91 8.99 0.98
CA ALA A 219 17.78 7.99 1.58
C ALA A 219 19.15 8.57 1.92
N LEU A 220 19.79 9.28 0.97
CA LEU A 220 21.06 9.97 1.23
C LEU A 220 20.92 10.98 2.37
N TYR A 221 19.87 11.81 2.34
CA TYR A 221 19.65 12.80 3.38
C TYR A 221 19.53 12.14 4.76
N ASN A 222 18.74 11.07 4.92
CA ASN A 222 18.59 10.42 6.22
C ASN A 222 19.84 9.62 6.66
N ILE A 223 20.60 9.05 5.74
CA ILE A 223 21.86 8.34 6.06
C ILE A 223 22.94 9.34 6.49
N PHE A 224 22.99 10.49 5.84
CA PHE A 224 24.06 11.46 6.01
C PHE A 224 23.64 12.70 6.81
N SER A 225 22.40 12.82 7.28
CA SER A 225 21.93 14.00 8.02
C SER A 225 22.71 14.22 9.30
N GLU A 226 22.97 13.15 10.06
CA GLU A 226 23.82 13.23 11.27
C GLU A 226 25.27 13.60 10.92
N PHE A 227 25.81 13.11 9.79
CA PHE A 227 27.13 13.51 9.31
C PHE A 227 27.20 14.97 8.84
N LEU A 228 26.10 15.50 8.30
CA LEU A 228 26.00 16.88 7.84
C LEU A 228 25.86 17.86 9.01
N GLU A 229 25.24 17.45 10.13
CA GLU A 229 25.20 18.24 11.36
C GLU A 229 26.60 18.43 11.98
N ASP A 230 27.45 17.40 11.88
CA ASP A 230 28.86 17.43 12.29
C ASP A 230 29.80 18.20 11.33
N LEU A 231 29.29 18.68 10.19
CA LEU A 231 30.06 19.47 9.20
C LEU A 231 29.80 20.98 9.30
N ASN A 232 29.06 21.45 10.30
CA ASN A 232 28.92 22.90 10.55
C ASN A 232 30.28 23.56 10.81
N ALA A 233 30.42 24.82 10.38
CA ALA A 233 31.68 25.58 10.30
C ALA A 233 32.50 25.67 11.61
N ASP A 234 31.94 25.27 12.76
CA ASP A 234 32.61 25.15 14.05
C ASP A 234 33.52 23.90 14.18
N TYR A 235 33.59 23.04 13.17
CA TYR A 235 34.38 21.80 13.17
C TYR A 235 35.73 21.89 12.43
N LEU A 236 36.11 23.07 11.93
CA LEU A 236 37.44 23.23 11.33
C LEU A 236 38.50 23.39 12.44
N PRO A 237 39.61 22.62 12.40
CA PRO A 237 40.72 22.77 13.33
C PRO A 237 41.19 24.22 13.38
N ASN A 238 41.59 24.69 14.56
CA ASN A 238 42.16 26.04 14.67
C ASN A 238 43.43 26.15 13.80
N GLU A 239 43.32 26.85 12.67
CA GLU A 239 44.43 27.00 11.72
C GLU A 239 45.64 27.74 12.31
N ALA A 240 45.45 28.44 13.44
CA ALA A 240 46.53 29.11 14.17
C ALA A 240 47.60 28.15 14.71
N THR A 241 47.33 26.84 14.75
CA THR A 241 48.29 25.80 15.17
C THR A 241 49.37 25.50 14.10
N GLY A 242 49.23 26.03 12.88
CA GLY A 242 50.29 26.01 11.87
C GLY A 242 50.61 24.63 11.27
N PHE A 243 49.84 23.58 11.58
CA PHE A 243 50.07 22.21 11.10
C PHE A 243 50.14 22.10 9.57
N LYS A 244 49.37 22.94 8.86
CA LYS A 244 49.37 23.03 7.39
C LYS A 244 50.71 23.47 6.79
N ASN A 245 51.58 24.11 7.57
CA ASN A 245 52.90 24.58 7.13
C ASN A 245 54.00 23.51 7.27
N SER A 246 53.68 22.36 7.84
CA SER A 246 54.67 21.31 8.06
C SER A 246 55.05 20.57 6.77
N VAL A 247 56.28 20.06 6.73
CA VAL A 247 56.78 19.22 5.61
C VAL A 247 56.02 17.89 5.53
N VAL A 248 55.41 17.45 6.62
CA VAL A 248 54.58 16.23 6.65
C VAL A 248 53.27 16.50 5.94
N TRP A 249 52.59 17.62 6.22
CA TRP A 249 51.34 18.03 5.57
C TRP A 249 51.45 18.12 4.05
N SER A 250 52.55 18.68 3.53
CA SER A 250 52.76 18.82 2.08
C SER A 250 52.96 17.48 1.35
N LYS A 251 53.22 16.40 2.08
CA LYS A 251 53.42 15.04 1.55
C LYS A 251 52.18 14.15 1.68
N LEU A 252 51.13 14.61 2.36
CA LEU A 252 49.89 13.85 2.52
C LEU A 252 49.04 13.89 1.24
N TYR A 253 48.40 12.78 0.90
CA TYR A 253 47.33 12.75 -0.09
C TYR A 253 46.08 13.45 0.47
N ASP A 254 45.17 13.90 -0.40
CA ASP A 254 44.02 14.71 0.02
C ASP A 254 43.12 13.98 1.01
N PHE A 255 42.85 12.67 0.80
CA PHE A 255 42.11 11.87 1.77
C PHE A 255 42.83 11.73 3.14
N GLN A 256 44.17 11.81 3.17
CA GLN A 256 44.93 11.78 4.43
C GLN A 256 44.91 13.13 5.14
N LYS A 257 44.88 14.24 4.37
CA LYS A 257 44.68 15.58 4.92
C LYS A 257 43.29 15.70 5.55
N ASP A 258 42.27 15.16 4.89
CA ASP A 258 40.90 15.11 5.43
C ASP A 258 40.85 14.29 6.73
N ALA A 259 41.52 13.14 6.75
CA ALA A 259 41.64 12.32 7.95
C ALA A 259 42.36 13.07 9.09
N VAL A 260 43.46 13.79 8.80
CA VAL A 260 44.20 14.58 9.80
C VAL A 260 43.35 15.73 10.33
N ILE A 261 42.65 16.46 9.47
CA ILE A 261 41.71 17.53 9.86
C ILE A 261 40.66 16.95 10.82
N GLY A 262 40.00 15.86 10.43
CA GLY A 262 39.00 15.20 11.27
C GLY A 262 39.57 14.66 12.59
N CYS A 263 40.83 14.21 12.60
CA CYS A 263 41.51 13.80 13.83
C CYS A 263 41.78 14.98 14.78
N ILE A 264 42.27 16.11 14.27
CA ILE A 264 42.55 17.29 15.08
C ILE A 264 41.25 17.83 15.69
N SER A 265 40.18 17.97 14.90
CA SER A 265 38.87 18.44 15.41
C SER A 265 38.34 17.53 16.53
N LYS A 266 38.52 16.21 16.40
CA LYS A 266 38.12 15.25 17.45
C LYS A 266 39.01 15.33 18.69
N LEU A 267 40.32 15.54 18.52
CA LEU A 267 41.24 15.75 19.64
C LEU A 267 40.91 17.03 20.42
N GLU A 268 40.63 18.13 19.73
CA GLU A 268 40.25 19.41 20.36
C GLU A 268 38.91 19.33 21.10
N LYS A 269 37.93 18.60 20.55
CA LYS A 269 36.57 18.50 21.12
C LYS A 269 36.43 17.44 22.22
N HIS A 270 37.07 16.29 22.04
CA HIS A 270 36.82 15.10 22.86
C HIS A 270 38.06 14.63 23.64
N ASN A 271 39.19 15.35 23.56
CA ASN A 271 40.49 14.95 24.12
C ASN A 271 40.93 13.54 23.70
N GLY A 272 40.47 13.08 22.53
CA GLY A 272 40.74 11.74 22.06
C GLY A 272 40.29 11.54 20.61
N CYS A 273 41.06 10.76 19.87
CA CYS A 273 40.70 10.35 18.52
C CYS A 273 41.23 8.94 18.26
N ILE A 274 40.45 8.13 17.53
CA ILE A 274 40.89 6.84 17.03
C ILE A 274 41.06 6.97 15.52
N LEU A 275 42.29 6.85 15.04
CA LEU A 275 42.60 6.75 13.62
C LEU A 275 42.69 5.27 13.23
N ALA A 276 41.61 4.75 12.65
CA ALA A 276 41.60 3.42 12.04
C ALA A 276 41.97 3.52 10.56
N ASP A 277 42.85 2.64 10.09
CA ASP A 277 43.15 2.50 8.67
C ASP A 277 43.05 1.03 8.29
N SER A 278 42.22 0.79 7.28
CA SER A 278 41.73 -0.49 6.81
C SER A 278 42.66 -1.14 5.79
N VAL A 279 43.58 -0.39 5.17
CA VAL A 279 44.43 -0.83 4.05
C VAL A 279 45.93 -0.70 4.31
N GLY A 280 46.35 -0.07 5.41
CA GLY A 280 47.72 -0.09 5.93
C GLY A 280 48.69 0.91 5.31
N LEU A 281 48.22 1.89 4.54
CA LEU A 281 49.07 2.76 3.71
C LEU A 281 49.31 4.16 4.28
N GLY A 282 48.68 4.54 5.39
CA GLY A 282 48.63 5.97 5.80
C GLY A 282 48.86 6.32 7.26
N LYS A 283 48.75 5.38 8.21
CA LYS A 283 48.77 5.68 9.66
C LYS A 283 50.01 6.46 10.12
N THR A 284 51.19 6.04 9.69
CA THR A 284 52.45 6.61 10.21
C THR A 284 52.66 8.07 9.79
N ALA A 285 52.20 8.44 8.59
CA ALA A 285 52.32 9.82 8.11
C ALA A 285 51.30 10.74 8.81
N SER A 286 50.05 10.31 8.94
CA SER A 286 49.01 11.04 9.65
C SER A 286 49.28 11.15 11.15
N GLN A 287 49.80 10.10 11.80
CA GLN A 287 50.18 10.12 13.22
C GLN A 287 51.31 11.12 13.48
N ARG A 288 52.37 11.13 12.65
CA ARG A 288 53.47 12.10 12.78
C ARG A 288 53.00 13.55 12.67
N GLN A 289 51.97 13.80 11.86
CA GLN A 289 51.36 15.13 11.77
C GLN A 289 50.65 15.54 13.07
N LEU A 290 50.02 14.59 13.75
CA LEU A 290 49.35 14.81 15.04
C LEU A 290 50.36 14.97 16.19
N GLU A 291 51.49 14.26 16.16
CA GLU A 291 52.59 14.42 17.13
C GLU A 291 53.23 15.81 17.06
N TYR A 292 53.32 16.41 15.86
CA TYR A 292 53.80 17.78 15.67
C TYR A 292 52.96 18.83 16.43
N LEU A 293 51.70 18.54 16.74
CA LEU A 293 50.81 19.44 17.48
C LEU A 293 50.91 19.29 19.01
N GLN A 294 51.58 18.25 19.51
CA GLN A 294 51.68 17.93 20.94
C GLN A 294 53.04 18.32 21.56
N GLY A 295 54.00 18.82 20.76
CA GLY A 295 55.30 19.35 21.23
C GLY A 295 55.41 20.85 20.96
#